data_AF-A0A1B9RWT9-F1
#
_entry.id   AF-A0A1B9RWT9-F1
#
_cell.length_a   1.000
_cell.length_b   1.000
_cell.length_c   1.000
_cell.angle_alpha   90.00
_cell.angle_beta   90.00
_cell.angle_gamma   90.00
#
_symmetry.space_group_name_H-M   'P 1'
#
loop_
_entity.id
_entity.type
_entity.pdbx_description
1 polymer ?
#
loop_
_entity_poly.entity_id
_entity_poly.type
_entity_poly.pdbx_seq_one_letter_code
_entity_poly.pdbx_strand_id
1 'polypeptide(L)'
;MQGIATIFDNPIVMMVVVGLAVGLAGGILGCFFTPIGRLTPASVFLASYYSAYGTIPDFPPIASTGKVFYSVIGLAAFGLLFDYGLKKRPVAAASAAIAPALLIAWIGYNRLTTAFSAELAVIALLFIIVGAFAFLWVRAIDSAPADASRGPVASISILLSLAVGYAPIALVGGSSTGLGLFAGFAAGLGGLGLVQFIFPSASLGWTGILSGLGAVLAFNDSVTLINGKMDFALLILLCLSLILGQLVGLTLPRNQAGVPRLSQIVVGISTLIPSIAVVCLAYLRHADAFHP
;
A
#
# COMPACT_ATOMS: atom_id res chain seq x y z
N MET A 1 4.69 -35.57 -7.09
CA MET A 1 5.45 -34.40 -7.60
C MET A 1 4.72 -33.63 -8.71
N GLN A 2 3.85 -34.26 -9.52
CA GLN A 2 3.08 -33.54 -10.56
C GLN A 2 2.16 -32.43 -10.02
N GLY A 3 1.57 -32.59 -8.84
CA GLY A 3 0.65 -31.57 -8.27
C GLY A 3 1.32 -30.28 -7.74
N ILE A 4 2.64 -30.25 -7.53
CA ILE A 4 3.33 -29.02 -7.11
C ILE A 4 3.64 -28.14 -8.32
N ALA A 5 4.01 -28.75 -9.45
CA ALA A 5 4.26 -28.03 -10.70
C ALA A 5 3.01 -27.25 -11.16
N THR A 6 1.83 -27.87 -11.06
CA THR A 6 0.55 -27.26 -11.46
C THR A 6 0.13 -26.06 -10.61
N ILE A 7 0.67 -25.91 -9.39
CA ILE A 7 0.37 -24.76 -8.53
C ILE A 7 1.11 -23.50 -9.02
N PHE A 8 2.32 -23.65 -9.55
CA PHE A 8 3.12 -22.54 -10.07
C PHE A 8 2.69 -22.08 -11.46
N ASP A 9 1.87 -22.87 -12.16
CA ASP A 9 1.26 -22.47 -13.43
C ASP A 9 0.21 -21.36 -13.22
N ASN A 10 -0.27 -21.15 -11.99
CA ASN A 10 -1.18 -20.04 -11.69
C ASN A 10 -0.40 -18.71 -11.55
N PRO A 11 -0.66 -17.71 -12.41
CA PRO A 11 0.08 -16.45 -12.40
C PRO A 11 -0.08 -15.66 -11.10
N ILE A 12 -1.23 -15.76 -10.43
CA ILE A 12 -1.46 -15.09 -9.13
C ILE A 12 -0.59 -15.71 -8.05
N VAL A 13 -0.46 -17.05 -8.04
CA VAL A 13 0.41 -17.75 -7.08
C VAL A 13 1.85 -17.34 -7.29
N MET A 14 2.29 -17.23 -8.55
CA MET A 14 3.64 -16.77 -8.89
C MET A 14 3.89 -15.34 -8.35
N MET A 15 2.95 -14.40 -8.55
CA MET A 15 3.04 -13.04 -8.00
C MET A 15 3.11 -13.03 -6.47
N VAL A 16 2.32 -13.86 -5.80
CA VAL A 16 2.35 -14.03 -4.32
C VAL A 16 3.71 -14.53 -3.86
N VAL A 17 4.25 -15.55 -4.53
CA VAL A 17 5.56 -16.14 -4.19
C VAL A 17 6.69 -15.14 -4.41
N VAL A 18 6.70 -14.43 -5.54
CA VAL A 18 7.71 -13.39 -5.83
C VAL A 18 7.61 -12.25 -4.83
N GLY A 19 6.40 -11.75 -4.57
CA GLY A 19 6.17 -10.70 -3.58
C GLY A 19 6.68 -11.10 -2.20
N LEU A 20 6.30 -12.30 -1.72
CA LEU A 20 6.76 -12.87 -0.45
C LEU A 20 8.28 -12.99 -0.39
N ALA A 21 8.91 -13.53 -1.44
CA ALA A 21 10.36 -13.71 -1.51
C ALA A 21 11.10 -12.36 -1.43
N VAL A 22 10.65 -11.36 -2.18
CA VAL A 22 11.24 -10.01 -2.17
C VAL A 22 11.02 -9.34 -0.81
N GLY A 23 9.85 -9.50 -0.20
CA GLY A 23 9.54 -8.97 1.13
C GLY A 23 10.41 -9.58 2.23
N LEU A 24 10.58 -10.90 2.22
CA LEU A 24 11.46 -11.61 3.15
C LEU A 24 12.93 -11.22 2.94
N ALA A 25 13.41 -11.21 1.70
CA ALA A 25 14.78 -10.85 1.37
C ALA A 25 15.07 -9.38 1.77
N GLY A 26 14.19 -8.45 1.39
CA GLY A 26 14.30 -7.04 1.75
C GLY A 26 14.23 -6.79 3.26
N GLY A 27 13.39 -7.55 3.97
CA GLY A 27 13.33 -7.54 5.43
C GLY A 27 14.64 -8.01 6.06
N ILE A 28 15.15 -9.18 5.66
CA ILE A 28 16.38 -9.77 6.21
C ILE A 28 17.57 -8.86 5.93
N LEU A 29 17.74 -8.42 4.67
CA LEU A 29 18.80 -7.49 4.29
C LEU A 29 18.64 -6.14 5.01
N GLY A 30 17.40 -5.69 5.22
CA GLY A 30 17.07 -4.48 5.96
C GLY A 30 17.51 -4.50 7.42
N CYS A 31 17.58 -5.68 8.06
CA CYS A 31 18.14 -5.84 9.40
C CYS A 31 19.64 -5.49 9.45
N PHE A 32 20.38 -5.71 8.36
CA PHE A 32 21.81 -5.40 8.27
C PHE A 32 22.08 -4.05 7.61
N PHE A 33 21.18 -3.60 6.73
CA PHE A 33 21.35 -2.39 5.94
C PHE A 33 20.03 -1.63 5.80
N THR A 34 19.82 -0.67 6.70
CA THR A 34 18.61 0.15 6.81
C THR A 34 18.07 0.71 5.49
N PRO A 35 18.90 1.23 4.55
CA PRO A 35 18.38 1.74 3.28
C PRO A 35 17.60 0.70 2.46
N ILE A 36 18.02 -0.58 2.49
CA ILE A 36 17.31 -1.67 1.79
C ILE A 36 15.95 -1.92 2.47
N GLY A 37 15.92 -1.97 3.79
CA GLY A 37 14.68 -2.14 4.55
C GLY A 37 13.62 -1.09 4.18
N ARG A 38 14.05 0.18 4.05
CA ARG A 38 13.18 1.30 3.65
C ARG A 38 12.71 1.25 2.20
N LEU A 39 13.50 0.68 1.30
CA LEU A 39 13.12 0.47 -0.11
C LEU A 39 12.24 -0.77 -0.32
N THR A 40 12.12 -1.65 0.68
CA THR A 40 11.40 -2.92 0.55
C THR A 40 9.96 -2.73 0.04
N PRO A 41 9.13 -1.82 0.58
CA PRO A 41 7.77 -1.63 0.07
C PRO A 41 7.72 -1.27 -1.43
N ALA A 42 8.61 -0.39 -1.89
CA ALA A 42 8.74 -0.07 -3.31
C ALA A 42 9.13 -1.32 -4.13
N SER A 43 10.16 -2.03 -3.68
CA SER A 43 10.68 -3.20 -4.40
C SER A 43 9.66 -4.33 -4.51
N VAL A 44 8.88 -4.59 -3.44
CA VAL A 44 7.82 -5.60 -3.45
C VAL A 44 6.74 -5.22 -4.45
N PHE A 45 6.29 -3.96 -4.46
CA PHE A 45 5.29 -3.50 -5.41
C PHE A 45 5.81 -3.60 -6.85
N LEU A 46 7.03 -3.15 -7.11
CA LEU A 46 7.63 -3.18 -8.45
C LEU A 46 7.90 -4.61 -8.94
N ALA A 47 8.31 -5.53 -8.06
CA ALA A 47 8.47 -6.94 -8.39
C ALA A 47 7.12 -7.60 -8.69
N SER A 48 6.09 -7.28 -7.91
CA SER A 48 4.73 -7.74 -8.15
C SER A 48 4.18 -7.17 -9.46
N TYR A 49 4.48 -5.90 -9.77
CA TYR A 49 4.14 -5.25 -11.03
C TYR A 49 4.80 -5.95 -12.22
N TYR A 50 6.11 -6.18 -12.15
CA TYR A 50 6.84 -6.87 -13.22
C TYR A 50 6.31 -8.29 -13.42
N SER A 51 5.98 -8.99 -12.33
CA SER A 51 5.36 -10.32 -12.40
C SER A 51 3.95 -10.28 -13.02
N ALA A 52 3.22 -9.19 -12.82
CA ALA A 52 1.87 -9.00 -13.34
C ALA A 52 1.83 -8.61 -14.82
N TYR A 53 2.75 -7.77 -15.27
CA TYR A 53 2.75 -7.21 -16.63
C TYR A 53 3.85 -7.78 -17.54
N GLY A 54 4.84 -8.48 -16.99
CA GLY A 54 5.93 -9.12 -17.72
C GLY A 54 6.96 -8.15 -18.33
N THR A 55 6.74 -6.84 -18.25
CA THR A 55 7.57 -5.83 -18.90
C THR A 55 7.75 -4.59 -18.03
N ILE A 56 8.85 -3.89 -18.25
CA ILE A 56 9.05 -2.54 -17.74
C ILE A 56 8.38 -1.58 -18.74
N PRO A 57 7.51 -0.66 -18.29
CA PRO A 57 6.86 0.29 -19.18
C PRO A 57 7.88 1.19 -19.90
N ASP A 58 7.56 1.62 -21.12
CA ASP A 58 8.39 2.58 -21.86
C ASP A 58 8.34 3.97 -21.24
N PHE A 59 9.42 4.74 -21.42
CA PHE A 59 9.51 6.14 -21.02
C PHE A 59 9.50 7.07 -22.25
N PRO A 60 8.62 8.10 -22.31
CA PRO A 60 7.65 8.49 -21.28
C PRO A 60 6.40 7.58 -21.23
N PRO A 61 5.82 7.33 -20.04
CA PRO A 61 4.67 6.44 -19.92
C PRO A 61 3.40 7.08 -20.49
N ILE A 62 2.80 6.42 -21.49
CA ILE A 62 1.53 6.84 -22.08
C ILE A 62 0.35 6.20 -21.33
N ALA A 63 0.46 4.89 -21.04
CA ALA A 63 -0.57 4.13 -20.33
C ALA A 63 -0.58 4.45 -18.83
N SER A 64 -1.77 4.40 -18.22
CA SER A 64 -1.93 4.67 -16.79
C SER A 64 -1.20 3.68 -15.90
N THR A 65 -1.20 2.40 -16.28
CA THR A 65 -0.44 1.35 -15.60
C THR A 65 1.05 1.67 -15.59
N GLY A 66 1.58 2.23 -16.68
CA GLY A 66 2.97 2.69 -16.75
C GLY A 66 3.24 3.89 -15.83
N LYS A 67 2.28 4.82 -15.75
CA LYS A 67 2.37 5.96 -14.81
C LYS A 67 2.45 5.51 -13.35
N VAL A 68 1.68 4.50 -12.95
CA VAL A 68 1.73 3.92 -11.59
C VAL A 68 3.13 3.40 -11.27
N PHE A 69 3.77 2.67 -12.18
CA PHE A 69 5.13 2.16 -12.00
C PHE A 69 6.14 3.29 -11.71
N TYR A 70 6.14 4.33 -12.55
CA TYR A 70 7.06 5.46 -12.38
C TYR A 70 6.70 6.34 -11.17
N SER A 71 5.43 6.43 -10.79
CA SER A 71 5.00 7.11 -9.56
C SER A 71 5.61 6.47 -8.32
N VAL A 72 5.64 5.13 -8.25
CA VAL A 72 6.25 4.42 -7.12
C VAL A 72 7.76 4.63 -7.05
N ILE A 73 8.45 4.58 -8.20
CA ILE A 73 9.88 4.88 -8.28
C ILE A 73 10.15 6.33 -7.85
N GLY A 74 9.39 7.29 -8.37
CA GLY A 74 9.53 8.70 -8.03
C GLY A 74 9.31 8.98 -6.55
N LEU A 75 8.28 8.37 -5.95
CA LEU A 75 8.00 8.49 -4.52
C LEU A 75 9.04 7.80 -3.64
N ALA A 76 9.59 6.66 -4.06
CA ALA A 76 10.71 6.01 -3.38
C ALA A 76 11.97 6.91 -3.41
N ALA A 77 12.33 7.43 -4.59
CA ALA A 77 13.47 8.35 -4.73
C ALA A 77 13.28 9.63 -3.90
N PHE A 78 12.07 10.21 -3.91
CA PHE A 78 11.74 11.38 -3.12
C PHE A 78 11.78 11.09 -1.61
N GLY A 79 11.30 9.92 -1.18
CA GLY A 79 11.42 9.49 0.20
C GLY A 79 12.86 9.28 0.65
N LEU A 80 13.74 8.76 -0.22
CA LEU A 80 15.17 8.67 0.08
C LEU A 80 15.78 10.06 0.28
N LEU A 81 15.39 11.05 -0.53
CA LEU A 81 15.84 12.44 -0.34
C LEU A 81 15.41 13.01 1.02
N PHE A 82 14.23 12.64 1.54
CA PHE A 82 13.84 13.02 2.89
C PHE A 82 14.61 12.29 3.99
N ASP A 83 14.78 10.99 3.81
CA ASP A 83 15.45 10.15 4.78
C ASP A 83 16.94 10.51 4.95
N TYR A 84 17.60 11.03 3.89
CA TYR A 84 19.04 11.32 3.88
C TYR A 84 19.41 12.79 3.67
N GLY A 85 18.59 13.60 3.00
CA GLY A 85 18.93 14.98 2.62
C GLY A 85 18.09 16.07 3.31
N LEU A 86 16.78 15.86 3.46
CA LEU A 86 15.83 16.89 3.89
C LEU A 86 15.26 16.59 5.28
N LYS A 87 16.04 16.89 6.33
CA LYS A 87 15.62 16.65 7.74
C LYS A 87 14.58 17.64 8.29
N LYS A 88 14.09 18.59 7.49
CA LYS A 88 13.17 19.65 7.95
C LYS A 88 11.72 19.12 8.02
N ARG A 89 11.20 18.96 9.25
CA ARG A 89 9.80 18.58 9.55
C ARG A 89 8.72 19.27 8.70
N PRO A 90 8.73 20.60 8.45
CA PRO A 90 7.67 21.23 7.66
C PRO A 90 7.69 20.81 6.19
N VAL A 91 8.86 20.53 5.62
CA VAL A 91 8.99 20.09 4.22
C VAL A 91 8.43 18.67 4.06
N ALA A 92 8.64 17.83 5.07
CA ALA A 92 8.13 16.47 5.11
C ALA A 92 6.60 16.42 5.32
N ALA A 93 6.03 17.34 6.09
CA ALA A 93 4.58 17.47 6.21
C ALA A 93 3.94 18.00 4.92
N ALA A 94 4.59 18.97 4.27
CA ALA A 94 4.15 19.49 2.98
C ALA A 94 4.18 18.43 1.88
N SER A 95 5.21 17.57 1.85
CA SER A 95 5.30 16.50 0.85
C SER A 95 4.20 15.45 0.99
N ALA A 96 3.77 15.14 2.22
CA ALA A 96 2.62 14.26 2.46
C ALA A 96 1.32 14.81 1.85
N ALA A 97 1.15 16.14 1.83
CA ALA A 97 -0.02 16.78 1.21
C ALA A 97 0.13 16.92 -0.32
N ILE A 98 1.34 17.21 -0.79
CA ILE A 98 1.61 17.45 -2.22
C ILE A 98 1.64 16.14 -3.01
N ALA A 99 2.15 15.04 -2.44
CA ALA A 99 2.30 13.77 -3.14
C ALA A 99 0.97 13.22 -3.71
N PRO A 100 -0.14 13.13 -2.94
CA PRO A 100 -1.44 12.74 -3.48
C PRO A 100 -1.91 13.64 -4.63
N ALA A 101 -1.73 14.95 -4.50
CA ALA A 101 -2.13 15.91 -5.54
C ALA A 101 -1.33 15.72 -6.82
N LEU A 102 -0.02 15.47 -6.72
CA LEU A 102 0.84 15.17 -7.86
C LEU A 102 0.47 13.84 -8.53
N LEU A 103 0.14 12.81 -7.75
CA LEU A 103 -0.31 11.52 -8.29
C LEU A 103 -1.59 11.68 -9.10
N ILE A 104 -2.60 12.34 -8.52
CA ILE A 104 -3.88 12.59 -9.19
C ILE A 104 -3.67 13.44 -10.44
N ALA A 105 -2.86 14.50 -10.36
CA ALA A 105 -2.57 15.33 -11.52
C ALA A 105 -1.85 14.54 -12.62
N TRP A 106 -0.89 13.69 -12.27
CA TRP A 106 -0.10 12.90 -13.23
C TRP A 106 -0.91 11.79 -13.90
N ILE A 107 -1.64 11.01 -13.10
CA ILE A 107 -2.43 9.86 -13.57
C ILE A 107 -3.70 10.34 -14.26
N GLY A 108 -4.40 11.29 -13.63
CA GLY A 108 -5.67 11.85 -14.07
C GLY A 108 -5.56 12.92 -15.15
N TYR A 109 -4.37 13.36 -15.56
CA TYR A 109 -4.16 14.50 -16.47
C TYR A 109 -5.14 14.52 -17.65
N ASN A 110 -5.22 13.42 -18.41
CA ASN A 110 -6.08 13.34 -19.61
C ASN A 110 -7.57 13.50 -19.24
N ARG A 111 -8.01 12.91 -18.14
CA ARG A 111 -9.40 13.00 -17.68
C ARG A 111 -9.75 14.38 -17.14
N LEU A 112 -8.81 14.99 -16.41
CA LEU A 112 -8.97 16.33 -15.86
C LEU A 112 -9.03 17.40 -16.96
N THR A 113 -8.34 17.21 -18.08
CA THR A 113 -8.33 18.17 -19.19
C THR A 113 -9.49 17.97 -20.17
N THR A 114 -9.98 16.75 -20.39
CA THR A 114 -11.02 16.48 -21.39
C THR A 114 -12.43 16.32 -20.83
N ALA A 115 -12.58 16.01 -19.54
CA ALA A 115 -13.87 15.62 -18.94
C ALA A 115 -14.04 16.19 -17.53
N PHE A 116 -13.70 17.47 -17.35
CA PHE A 116 -13.82 18.15 -16.05
C PHE A 116 -15.29 18.32 -15.65
N SER A 117 -15.79 17.43 -14.80
CA SER A 117 -17.08 17.57 -14.12
C SER A 117 -16.86 18.00 -12.66
N ALA A 118 -17.86 18.67 -12.07
CA ALA A 118 -17.82 19.03 -10.65
C ALA A 118 -17.64 17.77 -9.76
N GLU A 119 -18.23 16.64 -10.16
CA GLU A 119 -18.09 15.36 -9.47
C GLU A 119 -16.65 14.85 -9.49
N LEU A 120 -15.96 14.92 -10.64
CA LEU A 120 -14.56 14.51 -10.76
C LEU A 120 -13.66 15.38 -9.88
N ALA A 121 -13.95 16.69 -9.78
CA ALA A 121 -13.20 17.62 -8.94
C ALA A 121 -13.39 17.30 -7.44
N VAL A 122 -14.61 16.96 -7.01
CA VAL A 122 -14.90 16.55 -5.62
C VAL A 122 -14.20 15.23 -5.29
N ILE A 123 -14.24 14.26 -6.19
CA ILE A 123 -13.56 12.97 -6.02
C ILE A 123 -12.05 13.17 -5.91
N ALA A 124 -11.45 13.94 -6.82
CA ALA A 124 -10.03 14.27 -6.79
C ALA A 124 -9.64 14.95 -5.47
N LEU A 125 -10.41 15.95 -5.03
CA LEU A 125 -10.15 16.65 -3.77
C LEU A 125 -10.22 15.69 -2.57
N LEU A 126 -11.20 14.78 -2.55
CA LEU A 126 -11.34 13.79 -1.50
C LEU A 126 -10.14 12.85 -1.44
N PHE A 127 -9.62 12.38 -2.58
CA PHE A 127 -8.41 11.56 -2.62
C PHE A 127 -7.16 12.31 -2.18
N ILE A 128 -7.05 13.61 -2.50
CA ILE A 128 -5.97 14.45 -1.99
C ILE A 128 -6.01 14.50 -0.46
N ILE A 129 -7.18 14.78 0.11
CA ILE A 129 -7.35 14.92 1.57
C ILE A 129 -7.10 13.58 2.27
N VAL A 130 -7.72 12.51 1.80
CA VAL A 130 -7.57 11.17 2.39
C VAL A 130 -6.14 10.66 2.24
N GLY A 131 -5.52 10.86 1.08
CA GLY A 131 -4.12 10.49 0.83
C GLY A 131 -3.16 11.27 1.72
N ALA A 132 -3.35 12.58 1.86
CA ALA A 132 -2.53 13.43 2.72
C ALA A 132 -2.65 13.02 4.19
N PHE A 133 -3.87 12.75 4.64
CA PHE A 133 -4.13 12.22 5.97
C PHE A 133 -3.44 10.88 6.16
N ALA A 134 -3.56 9.94 5.21
CA ALA A 134 -2.92 8.63 5.29
C ALA A 134 -1.39 8.73 5.38
N PHE A 135 -0.75 9.58 4.59
CA PHE A 135 0.70 9.78 4.62
C PHE A 135 1.19 10.33 5.96
N LEU A 136 0.58 11.42 6.45
CA LEU A 136 0.92 12.00 7.74
C LEU A 136 0.69 11.00 8.88
N TRP A 137 -0.37 10.22 8.77
CA TRP A 137 -0.79 9.28 9.78
C TRP A 137 0.13 8.07 9.90
N VAL A 138 0.41 7.38 8.79
CA VAL A 138 1.32 6.24 8.78
C VAL A 138 2.72 6.67 9.21
N ARG A 139 3.13 7.90 8.88
CA ARG A 139 4.40 8.46 9.35
C ARG A 139 4.43 8.70 10.86
N ALA A 140 3.33 9.21 11.44
CA ALA A 140 3.24 9.41 12.87
C ALA A 140 3.35 8.07 13.63
N ILE A 141 2.79 6.99 13.09
CA ILE A 141 2.91 5.64 13.65
C ILE A 141 4.33 5.09 13.51
N ASP A 142 4.95 5.23 12.33
CA ASP A 142 6.31 4.75 12.06
C ASP A 142 7.38 5.50 12.88
N SER A 143 7.13 6.76 13.22
CA SER A 143 8.06 7.60 13.99
C SER A 143 7.99 7.40 15.50
N ALA A 144 7.00 6.64 16.00
CA ALA A 144 6.84 6.45 17.42
C ALA A 144 7.90 5.47 17.98
N PRO A 145 8.26 5.58 19.28
CA PRO A 145 9.29 4.74 19.89
C PRO A 145 8.97 3.26 19.72
N ALA A 146 9.98 2.42 19.45
CA ALA A 146 9.80 0.97 19.24
C ALA A 146 9.18 0.24 20.46
N ASP A 147 9.36 0.79 21.66
CA ASP A 147 8.78 0.27 22.91
C ASP A 147 7.30 0.68 23.10
N ALA A 148 6.81 1.62 22.29
CA ALA A 148 5.39 1.98 22.24
C ALA A 148 4.63 1.01 21.33
N SER A 149 3.32 0.90 21.54
CA SER A 149 2.36 0.16 20.68
C SER A 149 2.25 0.66 19.23
N ARG A 150 3.22 1.47 18.78
CA ARG A 150 3.26 2.23 17.53
C ARG A 150 4.69 2.15 17.01
N GLY A 151 4.97 1.16 16.17
CA GLY A 151 6.28 0.96 15.56
C GLY A 151 6.16 0.56 14.08
N PRO A 152 7.27 0.22 13.42
CA PRO A 152 7.29 -0.14 12.00
C PRO A 152 6.37 -1.33 11.65
N VAL A 153 6.15 -2.25 12.58
CA VAL A 153 5.21 -3.37 12.38
C VAL A 153 3.76 -2.87 12.21
N ALA A 154 3.36 -1.81 12.91
CA ALA A 154 2.02 -1.25 12.81
C ALA A 154 1.82 -0.50 11.47
N SER A 155 2.83 0.24 11.00
CA SER A 155 2.78 0.89 9.68
C SER A 155 2.73 -0.15 8.55
N ILE A 156 3.51 -1.23 8.65
CA ILE A 156 3.44 -2.38 7.72
C ILE A 156 2.06 -3.04 7.75
N SER A 157 1.45 -3.22 8.94
CA SER A 157 0.13 -3.84 9.06
C SER A 157 -0.97 -3.01 8.40
N ILE A 158 -0.89 -1.67 8.48
CA ILE A 158 -1.81 -0.78 7.78
C ILE A 158 -1.62 -0.92 6.26
N LEU A 159 -0.37 -0.87 5.77
CA LEU A 159 -0.07 -1.04 4.35
C LEU A 159 -0.55 -2.41 3.83
N LEU A 160 -0.33 -3.46 4.61
CA LEU A 160 -0.78 -4.82 4.33
C LEU A 160 -2.32 -4.87 4.24
N SER A 161 -3.00 -4.30 5.22
CA SER A 161 -4.47 -4.26 5.24
C SER A 161 -5.02 -3.51 4.03
N LEU A 162 -4.42 -2.39 3.65
CA LEU A 162 -4.78 -1.68 2.43
C LEU A 162 -4.56 -2.52 1.18
N ALA A 163 -3.41 -3.21 1.06
CA ALA A 163 -3.12 -4.08 -0.08
C ALA A 163 -4.12 -5.24 -0.18
N VAL A 164 -4.41 -5.91 0.94
CA VAL A 164 -5.40 -6.99 1.00
C VAL A 164 -6.80 -6.51 0.62
N GLY A 165 -7.22 -5.36 1.16
CA GLY A 165 -8.54 -4.80 0.86
C GLY A 165 -8.66 -4.27 -0.57
N TYR A 166 -7.57 -3.81 -1.18
CA TYR A 166 -7.58 -3.37 -2.58
C TYR A 166 -7.64 -4.50 -3.59
N ALA A 167 -7.12 -5.70 -3.28
CA ALA A 167 -7.15 -6.84 -4.20
C ALA A 167 -8.57 -7.15 -4.75
N PRO A 168 -9.63 -7.29 -3.93
CA PRO A 168 -10.99 -7.48 -4.45
C PRO A 168 -11.55 -6.23 -5.14
N ILE A 169 -11.18 -5.02 -4.71
CA ILE A 169 -11.60 -3.77 -5.39
C ILE A 169 -11.04 -3.71 -6.81
N ALA A 170 -9.78 -4.13 -7.00
CA ALA A 170 -9.15 -4.22 -8.31
C ALA A 170 -9.82 -5.26 -9.21
N LEU A 171 -10.24 -6.39 -8.64
CA LEU A 171 -11.01 -7.41 -9.36
C LEU A 171 -12.37 -6.87 -9.81
N VAL A 172 -13.13 -6.22 -8.93
CA VAL A 172 -14.41 -5.57 -9.24
C VAL A 172 -14.23 -4.47 -10.31
N GLY A 173 -13.11 -3.76 -10.27
CA GLY A 173 -12.69 -2.82 -11.31
C GLY A 173 -12.35 -3.45 -12.67
N GLY A 174 -12.50 -4.78 -12.80
CA GLY A 174 -12.35 -5.55 -14.03
C GLY A 174 -10.94 -6.04 -14.32
N SER A 175 -10.04 -6.09 -13.33
CA SER A 175 -8.64 -6.48 -13.54
C SER A 175 -8.19 -7.63 -12.63
N SER A 176 -8.13 -8.84 -13.19
CA SER A 176 -7.49 -10.00 -12.55
C SER A 176 -5.99 -9.77 -12.34
N THR A 177 -5.34 -9.05 -13.25
CA THR A 177 -3.94 -8.58 -13.11
C THR A 177 -3.76 -7.66 -11.91
N GLY A 178 -4.71 -6.74 -11.67
CA GLY A 178 -4.73 -5.88 -10.49
C GLY A 178 -4.89 -6.64 -9.18
N LEU A 179 -5.74 -7.69 -9.17
CA LEU A 179 -5.83 -8.60 -8.03
C LEU A 179 -4.50 -9.30 -7.77
N GLY A 180 -3.86 -9.86 -8.79
CA GLY A 180 -2.57 -10.54 -8.66
C GLY A 180 -1.47 -9.60 -8.16
N LEU A 181 -1.42 -8.37 -8.68
CA LEU A 181 -0.51 -7.32 -8.24
C LEU A 181 -0.65 -7.02 -6.74
N PHE A 182 -1.86 -6.79 -6.25
CA PHE A 182 -2.08 -6.49 -4.84
C PHE A 182 -1.96 -7.70 -3.93
N ALA A 183 -2.26 -8.91 -4.42
CA ALA A 183 -1.98 -10.14 -3.68
C ALA A 183 -0.47 -10.35 -3.49
N GLY A 184 0.33 -10.13 -4.55
CA GLY A 184 1.79 -10.11 -4.48
C GLY A 184 2.31 -9.04 -3.53
N PHE A 185 1.77 -7.83 -3.63
CA PHE A 185 2.15 -6.72 -2.76
C PHE A 185 1.84 -7.00 -1.29
N ALA A 186 0.63 -7.49 -1.00
CA ALA A 186 0.23 -7.93 0.33
C ALA A 186 1.14 -9.05 0.86
N ALA A 187 1.42 -10.07 0.06
CA ALA A 187 2.29 -11.17 0.45
C ALA A 187 3.70 -10.69 0.81
N GLY A 188 4.27 -9.77 0.04
CA GLY A 188 5.59 -9.22 0.36
C GLY A 188 5.61 -8.26 1.55
N LEU A 189 4.56 -7.46 1.74
CA LEU A 189 4.41 -6.69 2.99
C LEU A 189 4.23 -7.61 4.20
N GLY A 190 3.56 -8.74 4.04
CA GLY A 190 3.45 -9.80 5.05
C GLY A 190 4.82 -10.42 5.36
N GLY A 191 5.61 -10.76 4.34
CA GLY A 191 6.98 -11.24 4.49
C GLY A 191 7.87 -10.24 5.24
N LEU A 192 7.82 -8.96 4.84
CA LEU A 192 8.53 -7.88 5.53
C LEU A 192 8.06 -7.76 7.00
N GLY A 193 6.75 -7.80 7.24
CA GLY A 193 6.16 -7.74 8.58
C GLY A 193 6.60 -8.90 9.46
N LEU A 194 6.67 -10.12 8.94
CA LEU A 194 7.18 -11.30 9.65
C LEU A 194 8.63 -11.12 10.08
N VAL A 195 9.49 -10.62 9.18
CA VAL A 195 10.90 -10.36 9.53
C VAL A 195 11.00 -9.28 10.60
N GLN A 196 10.26 -8.17 10.48
CA GLN A 196 10.26 -7.09 11.47
C GLN A 196 9.67 -7.51 12.82
N PHE A 197 8.76 -8.47 12.82
CA PHE A 197 8.20 -9.03 14.06
C PHE A 197 9.23 -9.90 14.81
N ILE A 198 10.02 -10.69 14.07
CA ILE A 198 11.06 -11.55 14.63
C ILE A 198 12.31 -10.73 15.02
N PHE A 199 12.75 -9.87 14.09
CA PHE A 199 13.92 -9.00 14.19
C PHE A 199 13.48 -7.55 13.99
N PRO A 200 13.02 -6.87 15.07
CA PRO A 200 12.63 -5.46 15.00
C PRO A 200 13.80 -4.63 14.50
N SER A 201 13.66 -4.09 13.29
CA SER A 201 14.67 -3.24 12.68
C SER A 201 14.21 -1.78 12.68
N ALA A 202 14.98 -0.92 12.02
CA ALA A 202 14.70 0.50 11.93
C ALA A 202 13.38 0.80 11.18
N SER A 203 12.85 1.99 11.43
CA SER A 203 11.60 2.45 10.83
C SER A 203 11.64 2.45 9.29
N LEU A 204 10.47 2.30 8.66
CA LEU A 204 10.30 2.33 7.20
C LEU A 204 10.75 3.66 6.59
N GLY A 205 10.76 4.73 7.39
CA GLY A 205 11.13 6.07 6.97
C GLY A 205 10.12 6.65 5.98
N TRP A 206 10.46 7.80 5.42
CA TRP A 206 9.64 8.40 4.36
C TRP A 206 9.67 7.57 3.08
N THR A 207 10.78 6.91 2.78
CA THR A 207 10.90 6.05 1.59
C THR A 207 9.87 4.94 1.57
N GLY A 208 9.77 4.14 2.64
CA GLY A 208 8.85 3.00 2.68
C GLY A 208 7.39 3.44 2.71
N ILE A 209 7.09 4.55 3.38
CA ILE A 209 5.73 5.09 3.49
C ILE A 209 5.29 5.72 2.17
N LEU A 210 6.11 6.60 1.58
CA LEU A 210 5.79 7.26 0.31
C LEU A 210 5.63 6.25 -0.81
N SER A 211 6.52 5.27 -0.90
CA SER A 211 6.41 4.24 -1.93
C SER A 211 5.26 3.27 -1.68
N GLY A 212 5.06 2.79 -0.45
CA GLY A 212 4.01 1.84 -0.12
C GLY A 212 2.60 2.42 -0.24
N LEU A 213 2.31 3.53 0.46
CA LEU A 213 1.01 4.20 0.31
C LEU A 213 0.85 4.83 -1.06
N GLY A 214 1.94 5.35 -1.65
CA GLY A 214 1.93 5.91 -2.99
C GLY A 214 1.55 4.89 -4.05
N ALA A 215 2.00 3.64 -3.93
CA ALA A 215 1.59 2.56 -4.82
C ALA A 215 0.08 2.29 -4.75
N VAL A 216 -0.45 2.22 -3.53
CA VAL A 216 -1.89 2.02 -3.27
C VAL A 216 -2.70 3.18 -3.87
N LEU A 217 -2.30 4.42 -3.58
CA LEU A 217 -2.99 5.62 -4.08
C LEU A 217 -2.88 5.75 -5.60
N ALA A 218 -1.70 5.57 -6.18
CA ALA A 218 -1.50 5.67 -7.62
C ALA A 218 -2.34 4.63 -8.37
N PHE A 219 -2.37 3.39 -7.90
CA PHE A 219 -3.20 2.37 -8.53
C PHE A 219 -4.69 2.69 -8.36
N ASN A 220 -5.10 3.14 -7.17
CA ASN A 220 -6.46 3.57 -6.92
C ASN A 220 -6.90 4.72 -7.85
N ASP A 221 -6.04 5.73 -8.04
CA ASP A 221 -6.29 6.84 -8.97
C ASP A 221 -6.43 6.32 -10.40
N SER A 222 -5.63 5.33 -10.79
CA SER A 222 -5.78 4.68 -12.10
C SER A 222 -7.14 3.98 -12.23
N VAL A 223 -7.61 3.27 -11.21
CA VAL A 223 -8.91 2.57 -11.32
C VAL A 223 -10.08 3.55 -11.21
N THR A 224 -10.02 4.55 -10.32
CA THR A 224 -11.13 5.51 -10.14
C THR A 224 -11.27 6.44 -11.33
N LEU A 225 -10.20 7.13 -11.71
CA LEU A 225 -10.27 8.21 -12.69
C LEU A 225 -10.43 7.65 -14.12
N ILE A 226 -9.91 6.45 -14.39
CA ILE A 226 -9.88 5.92 -15.76
C ILE A 226 -10.99 4.92 -15.97
N ASN A 227 -11.12 3.91 -15.10
CA ASN A 227 -12.13 2.86 -15.31
C ASN A 227 -13.54 3.32 -14.91
N GLY A 228 -13.68 4.31 -14.03
CA GLY A 228 -14.97 4.89 -13.63
C GLY A 228 -15.93 3.91 -12.93
N LYS A 229 -15.48 2.70 -12.62
CA LYS A 229 -16.26 1.59 -12.05
C LYS A 229 -15.81 1.25 -10.64
N MET A 230 -15.78 2.24 -9.75
CA MET A 230 -15.40 1.99 -8.37
C MET A 230 -16.59 2.07 -7.43
N ASP A 231 -16.76 1.03 -6.63
CA ASP A 231 -17.76 0.99 -5.57
C ASP A 231 -17.27 1.85 -4.38
N PHE A 232 -17.82 3.05 -4.26
CA PHE A 232 -17.48 3.99 -3.19
C PHE A 232 -17.68 3.38 -1.79
N ALA A 233 -18.60 2.42 -1.62
CA ALA A 233 -18.80 1.78 -0.33
C ALA A 233 -17.57 0.94 0.07
N LEU A 234 -16.98 0.21 -0.88
CA LEU A 234 -15.76 -0.58 -0.65
C LEU A 234 -14.58 0.34 -0.33
N LEU A 235 -14.47 1.47 -1.03
CA LEU A 235 -13.44 2.49 -0.75
C LEU A 235 -13.58 3.10 0.65
N ILE A 236 -14.79 3.50 1.05
CA ILE A 236 -15.04 4.09 2.37
C ILE A 236 -14.68 3.08 3.47
N LEU A 237 -15.08 1.82 3.29
CA LEU A 237 -14.76 0.75 4.22
C LEU A 237 -13.25 0.49 4.28
N LEU A 238 -12.56 0.61 3.15
CA LEU A 238 -11.11 0.52 3.12
C LEU A 238 -10.43 1.70 3.82
N CYS A 239 -10.92 2.92 3.63
CA CYS A 239 -10.44 4.10 4.35
C CYS A 239 -10.65 3.96 5.87
N LEU A 240 -11.68 3.22 6.30
CA LEU A 240 -11.90 2.91 7.71
C LEU A 240 -10.76 2.09 8.32
N SER A 241 -10.01 1.29 7.53
CA SER A 241 -8.81 0.58 8.01
C SER A 241 -7.73 1.52 8.55
N LEU A 242 -7.60 2.72 7.97
CA LEU A 242 -6.69 3.76 8.43
C LEU A 242 -7.09 4.29 9.82
N ILE A 243 -8.40 4.41 10.05
CA ILE A 243 -8.99 4.99 11.27
C ILE A 243 -9.06 3.96 12.40
N LEU A 244 -9.42 2.69 12.11
CA LEU A 244 -9.54 1.66 13.14
C LEU A 244 -8.19 1.35 13.81
N GLY A 245 -7.11 1.27 13.03
CA GLY A 245 -5.77 1.07 13.57
C GLY A 245 -5.36 2.16 14.57
N GLN A 246 -5.80 3.40 14.33
CA GLN A 246 -5.59 4.53 15.21
C GLN A 246 -6.37 4.43 16.52
N LEU A 247 -7.67 4.17 16.43
CA LEU A 247 -8.55 4.09 17.61
C LEU A 247 -8.06 3.01 18.58
N VAL A 248 -7.66 1.85 18.04
CA VAL A 248 -7.13 0.75 18.83
C VAL A 248 -5.77 1.10 19.42
N GLY A 249 -4.86 1.70 18.63
CA GLY A 249 -3.56 2.16 19.12
C GLY A 249 -3.61 3.34 20.12
N LEU A 250 -4.73 4.06 20.22
CA LEU A 250 -4.97 5.12 21.21
C LEU A 250 -5.61 4.59 22.50
N THR A 251 -6.44 3.56 22.39
CA THR A 251 -7.18 2.97 23.50
C THR A 251 -6.38 1.92 24.25
N LEU A 252 -5.38 1.30 23.60
CA LEU A 252 -4.46 0.37 24.25
C LEU A 252 -3.67 1.09 25.36
N PRO A 253 -3.65 0.57 26.61
CA PRO A 253 -2.99 1.22 27.73
C PRO A 253 -1.49 1.40 27.45
N ARG A 254 -1.00 2.65 27.54
CA ARG A 254 0.42 3.00 27.36
C ARG A 254 1.38 2.30 28.32
N ASN A 255 0.86 1.75 29.42
CA ASN A 255 1.60 1.20 30.56
C ASN A 255 1.65 -0.34 30.64
N GLN A 256 1.23 -1.09 29.60
CA GLN A 256 1.49 -2.53 29.60
C GLN A 256 2.97 -2.81 29.26
N ALA A 257 3.82 -2.61 30.25
CA ALA A 257 5.23 -3.03 30.31
C ALA A 257 5.43 -4.57 30.28
N GLY A 258 4.44 -5.33 29.78
CA GLY A 258 4.42 -6.78 29.80
C GLY A 258 4.66 -7.43 28.44
N VAL A 259 4.03 -6.97 27.35
CA VAL A 259 4.16 -7.65 26.04
C VAL A 259 3.95 -6.67 24.86
N PRO A 260 4.96 -5.89 24.44
CA PRO A 260 4.85 -4.98 23.29
C PRO A 260 4.37 -5.68 22.00
N ARG A 261 4.71 -6.97 21.83
CA ARG A 261 4.24 -7.82 20.72
C ARG A 261 2.73 -8.02 20.69
N LEU A 262 2.06 -8.11 21.83
CA LEU A 262 0.61 -8.30 21.89
C LEU A 262 -0.11 -7.07 21.34
N SER A 263 0.37 -5.86 21.67
CA SER A 263 -0.20 -4.62 21.14
C SER A 263 -0.08 -4.52 19.62
N GLN A 264 1.05 -4.96 19.05
CA GLN A 264 1.27 -5.00 17.61
C GLN A 264 0.33 -6.00 16.91
N ILE A 265 0.12 -7.17 17.51
CA ILE A 265 -0.84 -8.16 17.02
C ILE A 265 -2.26 -7.59 17.05
N VAL A 266 -2.66 -6.94 18.14
CA VAL A 266 -4.00 -6.36 18.28
C VAL A 266 -4.23 -5.25 17.26
N VAL A 267 -3.25 -4.36 17.06
CA VAL A 267 -3.32 -3.33 16.01
C VAL A 267 -3.41 -3.98 14.63
N GLY A 268 -2.56 -4.99 14.35
CA GLY A 268 -2.56 -5.73 13.09
C GLY A 268 -3.92 -6.36 12.77
N ILE A 269 -4.45 -7.16 13.69
CA ILE A 269 -5.78 -7.79 13.56
C ILE A 269 -6.86 -6.71 13.37
N SER A 270 -6.82 -5.63 14.14
CA SER A 270 -7.83 -4.57 14.06
C SER A 270 -7.80 -3.83 12.72
N THR A 271 -6.61 -3.64 12.13
CA THR A 271 -6.48 -3.03 10.80
C THR A 271 -6.95 -3.96 9.68
N LEU A 272 -6.92 -5.28 9.89
CA LEU A 272 -7.40 -6.27 8.93
C LEU A 272 -8.92 -6.40 8.90
N ILE A 273 -9.64 -6.06 9.99
CA ILE A 273 -11.10 -6.21 10.07
C ILE A 273 -11.81 -5.50 8.89
N PRO A 274 -11.53 -4.22 8.59
CA PRO A 274 -12.18 -3.55 7.46
C PRO A 274 -11.78 -4.17 6.11
N SER A 275 -10.54 -4.64 5.96
CA SER A 275 -10.11 -5.32 4.73
C SER A 275 -10.85 -6.64 4.50
N ILE A 276 -11.07 -7.43 5.56
CA ILE A 276 -11.89 -8.65 5.50
C ILE A 276 -13.33 -8.27 5.14
N ALA A 277 -13.88 -7.22 5.76
CA ALA A 277 -15.20 -6.74 5.43
C ALA A 277 -15.30 -6.29 3.96
N VAL A 278 -14.25 -5.67 3.40
CA VAL A 278 -14.18 -5.29 1.98
C VAL A 278 -14.23 -6.53 1.09
N VAL A 279 -13.43 -7.56 1.41
CA VAL A 279 -13.43 -8.85 0.68
C VAL A 279 -14.83 -9.48 0.71
N CYS A 280 -15.45 -9.57 1.89
CA CYS A 280 -16.79 -10.14 2.04
C CYS A 280 -17.84 -9.34 1.28
N LEU A 281 -17.85 -8.00 1.39
CA LEU A 281 -18.78 -7.14 0.68
C LEU A 281 -18.58 -7.20 -0.83
N ALA A 282 -17.33 -7.22 -1.30
CA ALA A 282 -17.03 -7.37 -2.72
C ALA A 282 -17.55 -8.71 -3.25
N TYR A 283 -17.33 -9.81 -2.53
CA TYR A 283 -17.84 -11.13 -2.89
C TYR A 283 -19.38 -11.16 -2.91
N LEU A 284 -20.04 -10.56 -1.92
CA LEU A 284 -21.50 -10.53 -1.82
C LEU A 284 -22.16 -9.64 -2.88
N ARG A 285 -21.55 -8.50 -3.24
CA ARG A 285 -22.12 -7.55 -4.19
C ARG A 285 -21.78 -7.85 -5.64
N HIS A 286 -20.64 -8.49 -5.88
CA HIS A 286 -20.07 -8.70 -7.21
C HIS A 286 -19.72 -10.17 -7.41
N ALA A 287 -20.59 -11.09 -6.98
CA ALA A 287 -20.36 -12.55 -7.06
C ALA A 287 -19.99 -13.00 -8.48
N ASP A 288 -20.57 -12.37 -9.51
CA ASP A 288 -20.29 -12.62 -10.92
C ASP A 288 -18.83 -12.34 -11.31
N ALA A 289 -18.13 -11.45 -10.59
CA ALA A 289 -16.71 -11.17 -10.83
C ALA A 289 -15.79 -12.26 -10.25
N PHE A 290 -16.29 -13.10 -9.33
CA PHE A 290 -15.53 -14.17 -8.68
C PHE A 290 -15.81 -15.56 -9.27
N HIS A 291 -16.95 -15.74 -9.94
CA HIS A 291 -17.35 -16.98 -10.60
C HIS A 291 -17.63 -16.72 -12.10
N PRO A 292 -16.59 -16.57 -12.93
CA PRO A 292 -16.74 -16.42 -14.38
C PRO A 292 -17.17 -17.72 -15.08
#